data_AF-A0A934SL42-F1
#
_entry.id   AF-A0A934SL42-F1
#
_cell.length_a   1.000
_cell.length_b   1.000
_cell.length_c   1.000
_cell.angle_alpha   90.00
_cell.angle_beta   90.00
_cell.angle_gamma   90.00
#
_symmetry.space_group_name_H-M   'P 1'
#
loop_
_entity.id
_entity.type
_entity.pdbx_description
1 polymer ?
#
loop_
_entity_poly.entity_id
_entity_poly.type
_entity_poly.pdbx_seq_one_letter_code
_entity_poly.pdbx_strand_id
1 'polypeptide(L)'
;MTDHTAPNQPRAAAPKALRPSRRGIYITVATAALVLAGIAFDTTVVHIGSDADVRQQAFSPDTYGTEQFPRIQTFVTEKAVDAQTLAEAITADKDAAVTEYGTAASTGAIIPIRVSGIAGEARSGVYPLTVEGVPEDITIRVQTGPAINGTELRDVPGDIAFGQFKNQIEYQDAGSGINRAMKAAILDPIDTATLQGKTVEVVGAFRLINPKNWMITPVEVNVQ
;
A
#
# COMPACT_ATOMS: atom_id res chain seq x y z
N MET A 1 -5.84 -70.78 58.57
CA MET A 1 -6.80 -69.93 59.30
C MET A 1 -6.00 -68.88 60.06
N THR A 2 -5.87 -67.69 59.48
CA THR A 2 -5.75 -66.41 60.18
C THR A 2 -5.78 -65.32 59.13
N ASP A 3 -6.79 -64.49 59.30
CA ASP A 3 -7.25 -63.40 58.47
C ASP A 3 -6.64 -62.08 58.97
N HIS A 4 -6.61 -61.10 58.06
CA HIS A 4 -6.54 -59.65 58.27
C HIS A 4 -5.50 -59.03 59.22
N THR A 5 -4.75 -58.04 58.71
CA THR A 5 -5.13 -56.61 58.77
C THR A 5 -3.90 -55.77 58.38
N ALA A 6 -4.00 -54.96 57.33
CA ALA A 6 -2.95 -54.01 56.94
C ALA A 6 -2.91 -52.81 57.92
N PRO A 7 -1.75 -52.38 58.42
CA PRO A 7 -1.68 -51.18 59.25
C PRO A 7 -1.76 -49.90 58.40
N ASN A 8 -2.68 -49.05 58.83
CA ASN A 8 -3.04 -47.72 58.35
C ASN A 8 -1.83 -46.77 58.33
N GLN A 9 -1.50 -46.19 57.17
CA GLN A 9 -0.41 -45.20 57.08
C GLN A 9 -0.85 -43.84 57.66
N PRO A 10 -0.02 -43.20 58.50
CA PRO A 10 -0.28 -41.83 58.94
C PRO A 10 -0.09 -40.87 57.76
N ARG A 11 -1.17 -40.16 57.39
CA ARG A 11 -1.15 -39.07 56.41
C ARG A 11 -0.25 -37.95 56.94
N ALA A 12 0.90 -37.74 56.31
CA ALA A 12 1.81 -36.65 56.66
C ALA A 12 1.09 -35.30 56.59
N ALA A 13 1.24 -34.48 57.64
CA ALA A 13 0.70 -33.13 57.69
C ALA A 13 1.30 -32.28 56.56
N ALA A 14 0.47 -31.54 55.82
CA ALA A 14 0.92 -30.62 54.79
C ALA A 14 1.87 -29.57 55.40
N PRO A 15 3.01 -29.24 54.73
CA PRO A 15 3.95 -28.28 55.26
C PRO A 15 3.29 -26.91 55.41
N LYS A 16 3.44 -26.32 56.60
CA LYS A 16 2.93 -24.98 56.92
C LYS A 16 3.67 -23.98 56.02
N ALA A 17 2.94 -23.27 55.15
CA ALA A 17 3.52 -22.27 54.25
C ALA A 17 4.38 -21.28 55.04
N LEU A 18 5.65 -21.12 54.66
CA LEU A 18 6.54 -20.15 55.27
C LEU A 18 5.92 -18.76 55.10
N ARG A 19 5.63 -18.10 56.23
CA ARG A 19 5.22 -16.70 56.22
C ARG A 19 6.37 -15.87 55.64
N PRO A 20 6.14 -15.02 54.62
CA PRO A 20 7.20 -14.22 54.03
C PRO A 20 7.85 -13.36 55.12
N SER A 21 9.18 -13.38 55.17
CA SER A 21 9.91 -12.55 56.14
C SER A 21 9.64 -11.07 55.83
N ARG A 22 9.49 -10.24 56.87
CA ARG A 22 9.27 -8.79 56.69
C ARG A 22 10.34 -8.15 55.79
N ARG A 23 11.58 -8.66 55.84
CA ARG A 23 12.68 -8.26 54.96
C ARG A 23 12.42 -8.55 53.48
N GLY A 24 11.82 -9.70 53.15
CA GLY A 24 11.42 -10.02 51.79
C GLY A 24 10.40 -9.04 51.24
N ILE A 25 9.41 -8.64 52.07
CA ILE A 25 8.41 -7.64 51.69
C ILE A 25 9.05 -6.28 51.39
N TYR A 26 9.97 -5.81 52.23
CA TYR A 26 10.66 -4.54 52.01
C TYR A 26 11.50 -4.53 50.72
N ILE A 27 12.19 -5.64 50.42
CA ILE A 27 12.97 -5.76 49.19
C ILE A 27 12.05 -5.71 47.96
N THR A 28 10.93 -6.46 47.96
CA THR A 28 9.99 -6.45 46.83
C THR A 28 9.38 -5.06 46.61
N VAL A 29 9.02 -4.35 47.68
CA VAL A 29 8.50 -2.97 47.58
C VAL A 29 9.55 -2.01 47.04
N ALA A 30 10.80 -2.10 47.52
CA ALA A 30 11.90 -1.27 47.04
C ALA A 30 12.21 -1.52 45.55
N THR A 31 12.23 -2.78 45.12
CA THR A 31 12.42 -3.13 43.71
C THR A 31 11.27 -2.64 42.85
N ALA A 32 10.01 -2.81 43.29
CA ALA A 32 8.86 -2.29 42.56
C ALA A 32 8.89 -0.76 42.43
N ALA A 33 9.28 -0.05 43.49
CA ALA A 33 9.44 1.40 43.46
C ALA A 33 10.56 1.84 42.50
N LEU A 34 11.69 1.14 42.48
CA LEU A 34 12.78 1.39 41.54
C LEU A 34 12.36 1.15 40.08
N VAL A 35 11.60 0.08 39.82
CA VAL A 35 11.07 -0.20 38.48
C VAL A 35 10.09 0.89 38.05
N LEU A 36 9.18 1.32 38.93
CA LEU A 36 8.24 2.40 38.63
C LEU A 36 8.96 3.73 38.39
N ALA A 37 10.00 4.03 39.17
CA ALA A 37 10.84 5.21 38.96
C ALA A 37 11.59 5.15 37.62
N GLY A 38 12.10 3.97 37.24
CA GLY A 38 12.73 3.74 35.94
C GLY A 38 11.76 3.94 34.78
N ILE A 39 10.55 3.38 34.86
CA ILE A 39 9.49 3.57 33.86
C ILE A 39 9.12 5.06 33.76
N ALA A 40 8.94 5.75 34.88
CA ALA A 40 8.61 7.18 34.90
C ALA A 40 9.73 8.06 34.33
N PHE A 41 10.99 7.66 34.50
CA PHE A 41 12.14 8.39 33.94
C PHE A 41 12.30 8.15 32.43
N ASP A 42 11.91 6.97 31.95
CA ASP A 42 11.99 6.57 30.54
C ASP A 42 10.74 6.99 29.73
N THR A 43 9.61 7.27 30.39
CA THR A 43 8.39 7.72 29.71
C THR A 43 8.45 9.22 29.42
N THR A 44 8.52 9.57 28.15
CA THR A 44 8.41 10.95 27.70
C THR A 44 6.95 11.30 27.40
N VAL A 45 6.38 12.26 28.13
CA VAL A 45 4.99 12.73 27.91
C VAL A 45 4.98 13.84 26.86
N VAL A 46 4.52 13.52 25.65
CA VAL A 46 4.31 14.52 24.59
C VAL A 46 2.96 15.21 24.82
N HIS A 47 3.00 16.54 24.99
CA HIS A 47 1.81 17.36 25.15
C HIS A 47 1.32 17.84 23.78
N ILE A 48 0.00 17.75 23.54
CA ILE A 48 -0.67 18.27 22.34
C ILE A 48 -0.41 19.78 22.26
N GLY A 49 0.20 20.24 21.17
CA GLY A 49 0.61 21.62 20.90
C GLY A 49 2.06 21.99 21.26
N SER A 50 2.92 21.05 21.67
CA SER A 50 4.33 21.30 22.01
C SER A 50 5.29 21.28 20.79
N ASP A 51 6.52 21.79 20.90
CA ASP A 51 7.53 21.68 19.83
C ASP A 51 7.91 20.21 19.49
N ALA A 52 7.60 19.27 20.38
CA ALA A 52 7.67 17.84 20.10
C ALA A 52 6.46 17.35 19.27
N ASP A 53 5.29 17.99 19.43
CA ASP A 53 4.07 17.79 18.64
C ASP A 53 4.20 18.42 17.23
N VAL A 54 4.86 19.57 17.10
CA VAL A 54 5.14 20.22 15.81
C VAL A 54 6.15 19.41 14.96
N ARG A 55 7.14 18.76 15.60
CA ARG A 55 8.01 17.75 14.95
C ARG A 55 7.28 16.44 14.61
N GLN A 56 6.08 16.26 15.13
CA GLN A 56 5.15 15.17 14.85
C GLN A 56 3.96 15.63 13.99
N GLN A 57 4.13 16.59 13.07
CA GLN A 57 3.10 16.76 12.02
C GLN A 57 2.84 15.38 11.39
N ALA A 58 1.64 14.87 11.63
CA ALA A 58 1.21 13.58 11.12
C ALA A 58 1.23 13.68 9.60
N PHE A 59 1.80 12.67 8.94
CA PHE A 59 1.80 12.62 7.48
C PHE A 59 0.36 12.77 6.98
N SER A 60 0.12 13.74 6.11
CA SER A 60 -1.18 13.98 5.47
C SER A 60 -1.15 13.37 4.07
N PRO A 61 -1.83 12.23 3.84
CA PRO A 61 -1.79 11.56 2.56
C PRO A 61 -2.45 12.40 1.46
N ASP A 62 -3.53 13.11 1.79
CA ASP A 62 -4.26 13.95 0.82
C ASP A 62 -3.42 15.15 0.38
N THR A 63 -2.78 15.85 1.34
CA THR A 63 -1.88 16.96 1.01
C THR A 63 -0.73 16.48 0.15
N TYR A 64 -0.08 15.37 0.54
CA TYR A 64 0.99 14.78 -0.25
C TYR A 64 0.51 14.41 -1.66
N GLY A 65 -0.66 13.78 -1.78
CA GLY A 65 -1.26 13.42 -3.07
C GLY A 65 -1.46 14.63 -3.98
N THR A 66 -2.08 15.70 -3.48
CA THR A 66 -2.33 16.93 -4.26
C THR A 66 -1.04 17.62 -4.68
N GLU A 67 0.01 17.59 -3.85
CA GLU A 67 1.32 18.17 -4.19
C GLU A 67 2.07 17.33 -5.24
N GLN A 68 2.02 16.00 -5.13
CA GLN A 68 2.80 15.11 -5.99
C GLN A 68 2.11 14.80 -7.32
N PHE A 69 0.77 14.73 -7.36
CA PHE A 69 0.05 14.29 -8.55
C PHE A 69 0.39 15.10 -9.81
N PRO A 70 0.47 16.45 -9.80
CA PRO A 70 0.80 17.21 -11.01
C PRO A 70 2.13 16.82 -11.65
N ARG A 71 3.20 16.63 -10.85
CA ARG A 71 4.50 16.21 -11.41
C ARG A 71 4.48 14.76 -11.92
N ILE A 72 3.69 13.90 -11.27
CA ILE A 72 3.52 12.50 -11.68
C ILE A 72 2.76 12.44 -13.00
N GLN A 73 1.68 13.21 -13.14
CA GLN A 73 0.92 13.34 -14.37
C GLN A 73 1.84 13.77 -15.52
N THR A 74 2.62 14.84 -15.35
CA THR A 74 3.59 15.28 -16.36
C THR A 74 4.58 14.18 -16.73
N PHE A 75 5.19 13.53 -15.74
CA PHE A 75 6.15 12.45 -15.98
C PHE A 75 5.53 11.31 -16.79
N VAL A 76 4.34 10.85 -16.41
CA VAL A 76 3.63 9.76 -17.09
C VAL A 76 3.27 10.18 -18.51
N THR A 77 2.76 11.40 -18.72
CA THR A 77 2.38 11.89 -20.05
C THR A 77 3.58 12.02 -20.99
N GLU A 78 4.73 12.49 -20.50
CA GLU A 78 5.96 12.63 -21.30
C GLU A 78 6.62 11.28 -21.65
N LYS A 79 6.48 10.28 -20.76
CA LYS A 79 7.12 8.97 -20.91
C LYS A 79 6.22 7.88 -21.47
N ALA A 80 4.94 8.16 -21.66
CA ALA A 80 3.95 7.19 -22.12
C ALA A 80 4.31 6.61 -23.50
N VAL A 81 4.55 5.30 -23.54
CA VAL A 81 4.70 4.55 -24.78
C VAL A 81 3.33 4.15 -25.32
N ASP A 82 3.19 4.12 -26.64
CA ASP A 82 1.98 3.62 -27.30
C ASP A 82 1.75 2.12 -27.00
N ALA A 83 0.48 1.73 -26.81
CA ALA A 83 0.11 0.37 -26.43
C ALA A 83 0.53 -0.69 -27.45
N GLN A 84 0.40 -0.42 -28.76
CA GLN A 84 0.82 -1.35 -29.80
C GLN A 84 2.34 -1.48 -29.81
N THR A 85 3.06 -0.35 -29.77
CA THR A 85 4.53 -0.33 -29.72
C THR A 85 5.05 -1.13 -28.53
N LEU A 86 4.44 -0.95 -27.35
CA LEU A 86 4.80 -1.69 -26.14
C LEU A 86 4.50 -3.18 -26.27
N ALA A 87 3.36 -3.57 -26.86
CA ALA A 87 3.01 -4.97 -27.08
C ALA A 87 4.03 -5.68 -27.99
N GLU A 88 4.46 -5.02 -29.06
CA GLU A 88 5.50 -5.50 -29.96
C GLU A 88 6.84 -5.65 -29.23
N ALA A 89 7.24 -4.63 -28.47
CA ALA A 89 8.49 -4.66 -27.69
C ALA A 89 8.51 -5.78 -26.63
N ILE A 90 7.43 -5.94 -25.87
CA ILE A 90 7.30 -7.02 -24.87
C ILE A 90 7.34 -8.40 -25.52
N THR A 91 6.74 -8.55 -26.70
CA THR A 91 6.73 -9.81 -27.46
C THR A 91 8.13 -10.16 -27.98
N ALA A 92 8.88 -9.15 -28.42
CA ALA A 92 10.24 -9.32 -28.90
C ALA A 92 11.22 -9.65 -27.77
N ASP A 93 11.26 -8.82 -26.72
CA ASP A 93 12.07 -9.01 -25.53
C ASP A 93 11.50 -8.21 -24.37
N LYS A 94 10.88 -8.91 -23.43
CA LYS A 94 10.28 -8.31 -22.23
C LYS A 94 11.31 -7.56 -21.38
N ASP A 95 12.51 -8.08 -21.20
CA ASP A 95 13.50 -7.49 -20.29
C ASP A 95 14.09 -6.21 -20.90
N ALA A 96 14.30 -6.21 -22.22
CA ALA A 96 14.66 -5.00 -22.96
C ALA A 96 13.55 -3.95 -22.90
N ALA A 97 12.28 -4.33 -23.13
CA ALA A 97 11.14 -3.42 -23.06
C ALA A 97 10.98 -2.81 -21.66
N VAL A 98 11.17 -3.60 -20.59
CA VAL A 98 11.17 -3.10 -19.21
C VAL A 98 12.30 -2.11 -18.96
N THR A 99 13.49 -2.37 -19.51
CA THR A 99 14.65 -1.47 -19.36
C THR A 99 14.45 -0.15 -20.10
N GLU A 100 13.80 -0.19 -21.27
CA GLU A 100 13.57 0.97 -22.12
C GLU A 100 12.41 1.85 -21.64
N TYR A 101 11.27 1.23 -21.33
CA TYR A 101 10.01 1.95 -21.06
C TYR A 101 9.62 1.99 -19.58
N GLY A 102 10.30 1.23 -18.72
CA GLY A 102 9.85 0.97 -17.37
C GLY A 102 10.67 1.62 -16.27
N THR A 103 9.97 1.93 -15.17
CA THR A 103 10.60 2.24 -13.89
C THR A 103 10.64 0.98 -13.04
N ALA A 104 11.83 0.61 -12.56
CA ALA A 104 11.98 -0.54 -11.69
C ALA A 104 11.21 -0.36 -10.37
N ALA A 105 10.50 -1.39 -9.94
CA ALA A 105 9.78 -1.41 -8.68
C ALA A 105 10.13 -2.68 -7.88
N SER A 106 9.66 -2.75 -6.62
CA SER A 106 9.86 -3.94 -5.77
C SER A 106 9.31 -5.23 -6.38
N THR A 107 8.36 -5.12 -7.30
CA THR A 107 7.83 -6.26 -8.08
C THR A 107 7.44 -5.77 -9.46
N GLY A 108 8.01 -6.40 -10.50
CA GLY A 108 7.84 -5.98 -11.89
C GLY A 108 8.42 -4.58 -12.15
N ALA A 109 7.98 -3.97 -13.24
CA ALA A 109 8.26 -2.58 -13.58
C ALA A 109 6.96 -1.81 -13.78
N ILE A 110 6.99 -0.51 -13.54
CA ILE A 110 5.87 0.38 -13.83
C ILE A 110 6.09 0.99 -15.19
N ILE A 111 5.13 0.83 -16.09
CA ILE A 111 5.20 1.29 -17.47
C ILE A 111 4.20 2.44 -17.65
N PRO A 112 4.66 3.66 -17.98
CA PRO A 112 3.82 4.72 -18.52
C PRO A 112 3.30 4.31 -19.91
N ILE A 113 2.00 4.44 -20.17
CA ILE A 113 1.36 3.98 -21.40
C ILE A 113 0.33 4.99 -21.90
N ARG A 114 0.22 5.10 -23.23
CA ARG A 114 -0.87 5.76 -23.94
C ARG A 114 -1.65 4.72 -24.74
N VAL A 115 -2.96 4.76 -24.65
CA VAL A 115 -3.87 3.84 -25.35
C VAL A 115 -5.10 4.58 -25.86
N SER A 116 -5.55 4.23 -27.06
CA SER A 116 -6.86 4.60 -27.59
C SER A 116 -7.66 3.34 -27.87
N GLY A 117 -8.89 3.26 -27.39
CA GLY A 117 -9.70 2.07 -27.58
C GLY A 117 -11.17 2.26 -27.23
N ILE A 118 -11.97 1.28 -27.61
CA ILE A 118 -13.41 1.26 -27.31
C ILE A 118 -13.60 0.63 -25.93
N ALA A 119 -14.24 1.36 -25.02
CA ALA A 119 -14.54 0.87 -23.68
C ALA A 119 -15.66 -0.18 -23.72
N GLY A 120 -15.40 -1.35 -23.16
CA GLY A 120 -16.36 -2.45 -23.05
C GLY A 120 -17.31 -2.31 -21.86
N GLU A 121 -17.91 -3.43 -21.45
CA GLU A 121 -18.77 -3.47 -20.27
C GLU A 121 -17.94 -3.33 -18.98
N ALA A 122 -18.31 -2.37 -18.14
CA ALA A 122 -17.62 -2.12 -16.89
C ALA A 122 -17.88 -3.22 -15.86
N ARG A 123 -16.86 -3.57 -15.07
CA ARG A 123 -17.03 -4.37 -13.86
C ARG A 123 -16.33 -3.69 -12.69
N SER A 124 -17.11 -3.30 -11.68
CA SER A 124 -16.60 -2.62 -10.47
C SER A 124 -15.72 -1.41 -10.79
N GLY A 125 -16.08 -0.61 -11.80
CA GLY A 125 -15.29 0.55 -12.17
C GLY A 125 -14.10 0.29 -13.07
N VAL A 126 -13.97 -0.92 -13.61
CA VAL A 126 -12.89 -1.28 -14.51
C VAL A 126 -13.46 -1.52 -15.90
N TYR A 127 -12.95 -0.79 -16.88
CA TYR A 127 -13.33 -0.93 -18.28
C TYR A 127 -12.27 -1.72 -19.03
N PRO A 128 -12.61 -2.87 -19.65
CA PRO A 128 -11.77 -3.45 -20.68
C PRO A 128 -11.78 -2.55 -21.92
N LEU A 129 -10.65 -2.44 -22.60
CA LEU A 129 -10.51 -1.66 -23.83
C LEU A 129 -10.26 -2.60 -25.00
N THR A 130 -11.02 -2.43 -26.08
CA THR A 130 -10.67 -2.99 -27.38
C THR A 130 -9.77 -1.98 -28.10
N VAL A 131 -8.52 -2.36 -28.30
CA VAL A 131 -7.45 -1.50 -28.82
C VAL A 131 -7.01 -2.04 -30.17
N GLU A 132 -7.06 -1.21 -31.20
CA GLU A 132 -6.59 -1.60 -32.53
C GLU A 132 -5.06 -1.82 -32.52
N GLY A 133 -4.60 -2.82 -33.27
CA GLY A 133 -3.16 -3.13 -33.39
C GLY A 133 -2.56 -3.90 -32.21
N VAL A 134 -3.26 -4.03 -31.08
CA VAL A 134 -2.81 -4.86 -29.95
C VAL A 134 -3.31 -6.31 -30.11
N PRO A 135 -2.46 -7.33 -29.91
CA PRO A 135 -2.87 -8.73 -29.92
C PRO A 135 -4.06 -9.02 -28.98
N GLU A 136 -5.05 -9.78 -29.46
CA GLU A 136 -6.29 -10.08 -28.71
C GLU A 136 -6.06 -10.84 -27.40
N ASP A 137 -4.91 -11.51 -27.24
CA ASP A 137 -4.56 -12.22 -26.01
C ASP A 137 -4.00 -11.30 -24.92
N ILE A 138 -3.76 -10.01 -25.22
CA ILE A 138 -3.40 -8.98 -24.26
C ILE A 138 -4.68 -8.26 -23.81
N THR A 139 -5.05 -8.47 -22.55
CA THR A 139 -6.18 -7.78 -21.93
C THR A 139 -5.73 -6.43 -21.38
N ILE A 140 -6.21 -5.34 -21.99
CA ILE A 140 -5.99 -3.96 -21.52
C ILE A 140 -7.24 -3.48 -20.78
N ARG A 141 -7.04 -2.93 -19.58
CA ARG A 141 -8.12 -2.42 -18.72
C ARG A 141 -7.73 -1.09 -18.10
N VAL A 142 -8.70 -0.23 -17.85
CA VAL A 142 -8.53 1.05 -17.15
C VAL A 142 -9.38 1.10 -15.88
N GLN A 143 -8.79 1.55 -14.77
CA GLN A 143 -9.48 1.80 -13.51
C GLN A 143 -10.15 3.18 -13.52
N THR A 144 -11.45 3.24 -13.24
CA THR A 144 -12.27 4.48 -13.21
C THR A 144 -13.03 4.71 -11.89
N GLY A 145 -12.96 3.77 -10.94
CA GLY A 145 -13.51 3.93 -9.57
C GLY A 145 -14.85 3.21 -9.33
N PRO A 146 -15.29 3.01 -8.07
CA PRO A 146 -15.27 4.01 -7.00
C PRO A 146 -13.94 4.11 -6.24
N ALA A 147 -13.15 3.04 -6.18
CA ALA A 147 -11.83 3.02 -5.57
C ALA A 147 -10.76 2.68 -6.61
N ILE A 148 -9.63 3.41 -6.56
CA ILE A 148 -8.45 3.15 -7.38
C ILE A 148 -7.45 2.39 -6.53
N ASN A 149 -7.06 1.21 -6.99
CA ASN A 149 -6.17 0.32 -6.25
C ASN A 149 -4.76 0.37 -6.84
N GLY A 150 -3.78 0.02 -6.00
CA GLY A 150 -2.38 -0.08 -6.38
C GLY A 150 -1.57 1.18 -6.07
N THR A 151 -0.30 1.12 -6.42
CA THR A 151 0.71 2.15 -6.12
C THR A 151 1.45 2.61 -7.37
N GLU A 152 0.90 2.33 -8.55
CA GLU A 152 1.55 2.59 -9.84
C GLU A 152 1.95 4.05 -9.97
N LEU A 153 1.07 4.99 -9.60
CA LEU A 153 1.37 6.42 -9.67
C LEU A 153 2.44 6.89 -8.67
N ARG A 154 2.54 6.24 -7.50
CA ARG A 154 3.62 6.51 -6.55
C ARG A 154 4.96 6.00 -7.08
N ASP A 155 4.93 4.82 -7.70
CA ASP A 155 6.13 4.09 -8.06
C ASP A 155 6.67 4.49 -9.44
N VAL A 156 5.84 5.00 -10.35
CA VAL A 156 6.21 5.33 -11.73
C VAL A 156 7.35 6.35 -11.88
N PRO A 157 7.50 7.40 -11.03
CA PRO A 157 8.64 8.31 -11.16
C PRO A 157 9.96 7.69 -10.69
N GLY A 158 9.90 6.63 -9.87
CA GLY A 158 11.07 5.92 -9.34
C GLY A 158 11.80 6.63 -8.20
N ASP A 159 11.38 7.86 -7.86
CA ASP A 159 12.02 8.69 -6.83
C ASP A 159 11.28 8.71 -5.48
N ILE A 160 10.02 8.23 -5.42
CA ILE A 160 9.25 8.13 -4.18
C ILE A 160 9.60 6.83 -3.46
N ALA A 161 10.70 6.89 -2.72
CA ALA A 161 11.28 5.76 -2.02
C ALA A 161 10.79 5.65 -0.57
N PHE A 162 10.67 4.42 -0.06
CA PHE A 162 10.28 4.13 1.33
C PHE A 162 11.10 4.94 2.37
N GLY A 163 12.39 5.18 2.13
CA GLY A 163 13.25 5.93 3.04
C GLY A 163 12.86 7.40 3.26
N GLN A 164 11.91 7.93 2.49
CA GLN A 164 11.33 9.27 2.67
C GLN A 164 10.18 9.29 3.70
N PHE A 165 9.74 8.14 4.20
CA PHE A 165 8.58 7.98 5.08
C PHE A 165 8.99 7.34 6.41
N LYS A 166 8.25 7.61 7.49
CA LYS A 166 8.61 7.10 8.82
C LYS A 166 8.36 5.61 8.97
N ASN A 167 7.38 5.09 8.24
CA ASN A 167 6.93 3.71 8.36
C ASN A 167 6.16 3.25 7.10
N GLN A 168 5.80 1.97 7.09
CA GLN A 168 5.11 1.34 5.96
C GLN A 168 3.70 1.91 5.73
N ILE A 169 3.02 2.36 6.79
CA ILE A 169 1.67 2.93 6.70
C ILE A 169 1.74 4.25 5.94
N GLU A 170 2.60 5.18 6.34
CA GLU A 170 2.79 6.45 5.64
C GLU A 170 3.16 6.26 4.17
N TYR A 171 4.03 5.28 3.85
CA TYR A 171 4.43 5.00 2.48
C TYR A 171 3.28 4.44 1.61
N GLN A 172 2.38 3.61 2.18
CA GLN A 172 1.19 3.15 1.46
C GLN A 172 0.12 4.23 1.35
N ASP A 173 -0.03 5.02 2.40
CA ASP A 173 -0.95 6.14 2.42
C ASP A 173 -0.56 7.20 1.39
N ALA A 174 0.73 7.43 1.18
CA ALA A 174 1.23 8.29 0.10
C ALA A 174 0.68 7.86 -1.28
N GLY A 175 0.72 6.56 -1.58
CA GLY A 175 0.15 6.03 -2.82
C GLY A 175 -1.37 6.21 -2.88
N SER A 176 -2.06 5.95 -1.78
CA SER A 176 -3.51 6.15 -1.68
C SER A 176 -3.92 7.61 -1.87
N GLY A 177 -3.15 8.54 -1.30
CA GLY A 177 -3.33 9.99 -1.44
C GLY A 177 -3.14 10.44 -2.88
N ILE A 178 -2.09 9.98 -3.56
CA ILE A 178 -1.86 10.24 -4.99
C ILE A 178 -3.04 9.72 -5.83
N ASN A 179 -3.53 8.50 -5.57
CA ASN A 179 -4.68 7.95 -6.29
C ASN A 179 -5.96 8.77 -6.08
N ARG A 180 -6.19 9.29 -4.86
CA ARG A 180 -7.33 10.19 -4.58
C ARG A 180 -7.20 11.53 -5.30
N ALA A 181 -6.00 12.13 -5.29
CA ALA A 181 -5.73 13.37 -6.02
C ALA A 181 -5.94 13.20 -7.53
N MET A 182 -5.47 12.08 -8.09
CA MET A 182 -5.74 11.71 -9.48
C MET A 182 -7.24 11.58 -9.74
N LYS A 183 -7.96 10.82 -8.91
CA LYS A 183 -9.39 10.59 -9.08
C LYS A 183 -10.14 11.93 -9.10
N ALA A 184 -9.84 12.82 -8.16
CA ALA A 184 -10.45 14.14 -8.09
C ALA A 184 -10.16 15.01 -9.32
N ALA A 185 -8.93 14.97 -9.83
CA ALA A 185 -8.52 15.79 -10.97
C ALA A 185 -9.01 15.25 -12.33
N ILE A 186 -9.04 13.92 -12.50
CA ILE A 186 -9.20 13.27 -13.81
C ILE A 186 -10.54 12.55 -13.94
N LEU A 187 -10.95 11.80 -12.93
CA LEU A 187 -12.09 10.89 -13.04
C LEU A 187 -13.40 11.50 -12.53
N ASP A 188 -13.36 12.32 -11.48
CA ASP A 188 -14.56 12.99 -10.93
C ASP A 188 -15.27 13.93 -11.93
N PRO A 189 -14.55 14.64 -12.83
CA PRO A 189 -15.20 15.44 -13.87
C PRO A 189 -15.86 14.63 -14.99
N ILE A 190 -15.59 13.32 -15.09
CA ILE A 190 -16.06 12.45 -16.16
C ILE A 190 -17.27 11.64 -15.66
N ASP A 191 -18.31 11.55 -16.48
CA ASP A 191 -19.40 10.59 -16.24
C ASP A 191 -18.94 9.17 -16.61
N THR A 192 -18.15 8.58 -15.71
CA THR A 192 -17.53 7.27 -15.91
C THR A 192 -18.54 6.15 -16.07
N ALA A 193 -19.80 6.32 -15.64
CA ALA A 193 -20.84 5.31 -15.79
C ALA A 193 -21.29 5.11 -17.26
N THR A 194 -20.98 6.06 -18.14
CA THR A 194 -21.45 6.06 -19.54
C THR A 194 -20.37 5.76 -20.56
N LEU A 195 -19.23 5.21 -20.15
CA LEU A 195 -18.10 4.98 -21.05
C LEU A 195 -18.29 3.79 -22.00
N GLN A 196 -19.17 2.85 -21.67
CA GLN A 196 -19.37 1.66 -22.50
C GLN A 196 -19.76 2.02 -23.94
N GLY A 197 -19.03 1.47 -24.91
CA GLY A 197 -19.19 1.70 -26.34
C GLY A 197 -18.55 2.98 -26.85
N LYS A 198 -18.02 3.85 -25.97
CA LYS A 198 -17.32 5.08 -26.38
C LYS A 198 -15.85 4.80 -26.67
N THR A 199 -15.28 5.60 -27.55
CA THR A 199 -13.83 5.65 -27.73
C THR A 199 -13.23 6.48 -26.60
N VAL A 200 -12.25 5.92 -25.92
CA VAL A 200 -11.50 6.59 -24.86
C VAL A 200 -10.02 6.62 -25.21
N GLU A 201 -9.42 7.78 -25.03
CA GLU A 201 -7.97 7.94 -25.03
C GLU A 201 -7.51 8.05 -23.59
N VAL A 202 -6.60 7.18 -23.19
CA VAL A 202 -6.11 7.08 -21.83
C VAL A 202 -4.60 7.18 -21.83
N VAL A 203 -4.08 8.05 -20.96
CA VAL A 203 -2.68 8.04 -20.56
C VAL A 203 -2.63 7.62 -19.11
N GLY A 204 -1.72 6.73 -18.75
CA GLY A 204 -1.63 6.23 -17.39
C GLY A 204 -0.40 5.40 -17.15
N ALA A 205 -0.39 4.69 -16.03
CA ALA A 205 0.67 3.76 -15.69
C ALA A 205 0.09 2.42 -15.25
N PHE A 206 0.80 1.33 -15.53
CA PHE A 206 0.47 0.01 -15.03
C PHE A 206 1.72 -0.75 -14.60
N ARG A 207 1.53 -1.75 -13.71
CA ARG A 207 2.60 -2.65 -13.29
C ARG A 207 2.67 -3.87 -14.21
N LEU A 208 3.79 -4.04 -14.90
CA LEU A 208 4.05 -5.18 -15.78
C LEU A 208 4.53 -6.39 -14.97
N ILE A 209 3.58 -7.20 -14.47
CA ILE A 209 3.84 -8.52 -13.89
C ILE A 209 3.53 -9.61 -14.93
N ASN A 210 2.29 -9.60 -15.42
CA ASN A 210 1.83 -10.47 -16.49
C ASN A 210 1.82 -9.70 -17.81
N PRO A 211 2.60 -10.11 -18.83
CA PRO A 211 2.64 -9.43 -20.12
C PRO A 211 1.30 -9.40 -20.86
N LYS A 212 0.35 -10.28 -20.50
CA LYS A 212 -0.97 -10.39 -21.13
C LYS A 212 -2.10 -9.66 -20.39
N ASN A 213 -1.80 -8.98 -19.29
CA ASN A 213 -2.83 -8.31 -18.49
C ASN A 213 -2.35 -6.98 -17.96
N TRP A 214 -2.86 -5.89 -18.53
CA TRP A 214 -2.49 -4.52 -18.19
C TRP A 214 -3.66 -3.85 -17.49
N MET A 215 -3.43 -3.40 -16.26
CA MET A 215 -4.39 -2.64 -15.46
C MET A 215 -3.88 -1.21 -15.30
N ILE A 216 -4.43 -0.31 -16.11
CA ILE A 216 -3.99 1.07 -16.20
C ILE A 216 -4.66 1.88 -15.09
N THR A 217 -3.85 2.60 -14.33
CA THR A 217 -4.27 3.70 -13.47
C THR A 217 -4.08 5.00 -14.26
N PRO A 218 -5.16 5.70 -14.65
CA PRO A 218 -5.07 6.82 -15.56
C PRO A 218 -4.49 8.06 -14.90
N VAL A 219 -3.85 8.92 -15.69
CA VAL A 219 -3.49 10.30 -15.35
C VAL A 219 -4.12 11.31 -16.33
N GLU A 220 -4.69 10.82 -17.43
CA GLU A 220 -5.45 11.57 -18.42
C GLU A 220 -6.49 10.64 -19.03
N VAL A 221 -7.72 11.12 -19.21
CA VAL A 221 -8.79 10.40 -19.90
C VAL A 221 -9.55 11.40 -20.77
N ASN A 222 -9.60 11.13 -22.07
CA ASN A 222 -10.44 11.87 -23.01
C ASN A 222 -11.48 10.93 -23.60
N VAL A 223 -12.74 11.39 -23.66
CA VAL A 223 -13.89 10.60 -24.10
C VAL A 223 -14.44 11.26 -25.36
N GLN A 224 -14.50 10.51 -26.45
CA GLN A 224 -15.03 10.97 -27.73
C GLN A 224 -16.52 10.62 -27.89
#